data_AF-A0A9E5HMG2-F1
#
_entry.id   AF-A0A9E5HMG2-F1
#
_cell.length_a   1.000
_cell.length_b   1.000
_cell.length_c   1.000
_cell.angle_alpha   90.00
_cell.angle_beta   90.00
_cell.angle_gamma   90.00
#
_symmetry.space_group_name_H-M   'P 1'
#
loop_
_entity.id
_entity.type
_entity.pdbx_description
1 polymer ?
#
loop_
_entity_poly.entity_id
_entity_poly.type
_entity_poly.pdbx_seq_one_letter_code
_entity_poly.pdbx_strand_id
1 'polypeptide(L)'
;LLSIGLFLYKTSKPHVAEVGLVVGTEHFRNINRHEVETYPNLVTLRVDESLYFANAAFLQDMVYDRIACEQPIRHVVLMCSAVNEIDMSALESLEAINHRLRDLGVKLHLSEVKGPVMDRLKCSHFLNDLTGQVFLSQFDAFQSLKPQQI
;
A
#
# COMPACT_ATOMS: atom_id res chain seq x y z
N LEU A 1 20.60 23.29 -10.01
CA LEU A 1 20.15 22.18 -10.89
C LEU A 1 20.62 20.82 -10.36
N LEU A 2 21.92 20.62 -10.07
CA LEU A 2 22.43 19.36 -9.49
C LEU A 2 21.74 18.98 -8.17
N SER A 3 21.48 19.95 -7.28
CA SER A 3 20.78 19.74 -6.01
C SER A 3 19.32 19.32 -6.17
N ILE A 4 18.63 19.84 -7.19
CA ILE A 4 17.25 19.46 -7.54
C ILE A 4 17.24 18.06 -8.16
N GLY A 5 18.19 17.77 -9.06
CA GLY A 5 18.34 16.42 -9.64
C GLY A 5 18.67 15.36 -8.61
N LEU A 6 19.53 15.67 -7.63
CA LEU A 6 19.85 14.76 -6.53
C LEU A 6 18.67 14.57 -5.57
N PHE A 7 17.91 15.63 -5.30
CA PHE A 7 16.67 15.56 -4.52
C PHE A 7 15.65 14.66 -5.21
N LEU A 8 15.36 14.89 -6.49
CA LEU A 8 14.44 14.07 -7.30
C LEU A 8 14.90 12.61 -7.39
N TYR A 9 16.20 12.35 -7.58
CA TYR A 9 16.74 10.99 -7.61
C TYR A 9 16.60 10.29 -6.26
N LYS A 10 16.89 11.00 -5.15
CA LYS A 10 16.79 10.44 -3.81
C LYS A 10 15.34 10.15 -3.40
N THR A 11 14.39 10.98 -3.83
CA THR A 11 12.94 10.78 -3.60
C THR A 11 12.28 9.85 -4.63
N SER A 12 13.03 9.39 -5.65
CA SER A 12 12.46 8.52 -6.70
C SER A 12 12.24 7.08 -6.23
N LYS A 13 12.93 6.63 -5.17
CA LYS A 13 12.72 5.32 -4.57
C LYS A 13 12.05 5.51 -3.22
N PRO A 14 10.75 5.20 -3.11
CA PRO A 14 10.07 5.32 -1.86
C PRO A 14 10.66 4.34 -0.86
N HIS A 15 10.75 4.71 0.40
CA HIS A 15 10.93 3.73 1.46
C HIS A 15 9.60 3.01 1.70
N VAL A 16 9.37 1.93 0.96
CA VAL A 16 8.26 1.00 1.19
C VAL A 16 8.79 -0.23 1.89
N ALA A 17 8.10 -0.66 2.94
CA ALA A 17 8.40 -1.88 3.66
C ALA A 17 7.18 -2.81 3.66
N GLU A 18 7.38 -4.08 3.29
CA GLU A 18 6.41 -5.10 3.66
C GLU A 18 6.45 -5.31 5.17
N VAL A 19 5.28 -5.26 5.81
CA VAL A 19 5.14 -5.37 7.25
C VAL A 19 4.27 -6.56 7.64
N GLY A 20 4.39 -7.00 8.88
CA GLY A 20 3.50 -8.00 9.48
C GLY A 20 3.12 -7.59 10.90
N LEU A 21 2.13 -8.27 11.45
CA LEU A 21 1.63 -8.02 12.81
C LEU A 21 2.57 -8.61 13.85
N VAL A 22 2.98 -7.83 14.85
CA VAL A 22 3.68 -8.36 16.02
C VAL A 22 2.65 -9.08 16.90
N VAL A 23 2.82 -10.39 17.09
CA VAL A 23 1.86 -11.27 17.78
C VAL A 23 1.53 -10.74 19.18
N GLY A 24 0.23 -10.73 19.52
CA GLY A 24 -0.26 -10.25 20.81
C GLY A 24 -0.32 -8.72 20.94
N THR A 25 -0.11 -7.98 19.85
CA THR A 25 -0.19 -6.51 19.81
C THR A 25 -0.97 -6.03 18.59
N GLU A 26 -1.08 -4.71 18.41
CA GLU A 26 -1.59 -4.07 17.19
C GLU A 26 -0.48 -3.40 16.37
N HIS A 27 0.79 -3.74 16.63
CA HIS A 27 1.93 -3.10 15.99
C HIS A 27 2.38 -3.84 14.75
N PHE A 28 2.69 -3.08 13.69
CA PHE A 28 3.23 -3.61 12.45
C PHE A 28 4.73 -3.29 12.32
N ARG A 29 5.52 -4.30 11.92
CA ARG A 29 6.98 -4.21 11.77
C ARG A 29 7.43 -4.89 10.48
N ASN A 30 8.58 -4.46 9.97
CA ASN A 30 9.16 -4.97 8.73
C ASN A 30 9.47 -6.47 8.86
N ILE A 31 8.97 -7.26 7.90
CA ILE A 31 9.08 -8.73 7.87
C ILE A 31 10.53 -9.23 7.86
N ASN A 32 11.46 -8.44 7.30
CA ASN A 32 12.87 -8.79 7.18
C ASN A 32 13.68 -8.45 8.45
N ARG A 33 13.06 -7.81 9.45
CA ARG A 33 13.75 -7.31 10.65
C ARG A 33 13.18 -7.84 11.96
N HIS A 34 11.94 -8.31 11.98
CA HIS A 34 11.25 -8.74 13.19
C HIS A 34 10.42 -9.99 12.90
N GLU A 35 10.21 -10.80 13.93
CA GLU A 35 9.26 -11.90 13.88
C GLU A 35 7.83 -11.33 13.92
N VAL A 36 7.08 -11.60 12.87
CA VAL A 36 5.75 -11.04 12.65
C VAL A 36 4.84 -12.06 11.96
N GLU A 37 3.55 -11.97 12.25
CA GLU A 37 2.49 -12.72 11.61
C GLU A 37 2.14 -12.09 10.25
N THR A 38 2.10 -12.92 9.22
CA THR A 38 1.71 -12.56 7.84
C THR A 38 0.81 -13.65 7.28
N TYR A 39 0.01 -13.30 6.27
CA TYR A 39 -0.82 -14.27 5.58
C TYR A 39 -0.50 -14.27 4.08
N PRO A 40 -0.38 -15.45 3.44
CA PRO A 40 0.01 -15.51 2.03
C PRO A 40 -0.95 -14.82 1.04
N ASN A 41 -2.23 -14.69 1.40
CA ASN A 41 -3.25 -14.00 0.60
C ASN A 41 -3.29 -12.48 0.85
N LEU A 42 -2.55 -11.97 1.83
CA LEU A 42 -2.60 -10.58 2.29
C LEU A 42 -1.19 -9.99 2.36
N VAL A 43 -0.91 -9.03 1.48
CA VAL A 43 0.30 -8.23 1.52
C VAL A 43 -0.03 -6.88 2.13
N THR A 44 0.77 -6.42 3.09
CA THR A 44 0.68 -5.06 3.63
C THR A 44 1.98 -4.31 3.40
N LEU A 45 1.87 -3.16 2.76
CA LEU A 45 2.98 -2.32 2.35
C LEU A 45 2.86 -0.99 3.08
N ARG A 46 3.81 -0.72 3.98
CA ARG A 46 3.90 0.56 4.66
C ARG A 46 4.70 1.54 3.81
N VAL A 47 4.03 2.63 3.45
CA VAL A 47 4.66 3.73 2.71
C VAL A 47 5.19 4.73 3.74
N ASP A 48 6.51 4.87 3.84
CA ASP A 48 7.16 5.72 4.85
C ASP A 48 7.37 7.18 4.36
N GLU A 49 6.76 7.57 3.24
CA GLU A 49 6.81 8.94 2.68
C GLU A 49 5.57 9.30 1.84
N SER A 50 5.48 10.53 1.34
CA SER A 50 4.40 10.94 0.42
C SER A 50 4.47 10.18 -0.91
N LEU A 51 3.32 9.90 -1.51
CA LEU A 51 3.23 9.20 -2.79
C LEU A 51 3.38 10.18 -3.96
N TYR A 52 4.16 9.81 -4.97
CA TYR A 52 4.46 10.57 -6.19
C TYR A 52 4.66 9.59 -7.36
N PHE A 53 4.48 10.00 -8.61
CA PHE A 53 4.57 9.12 -9.80
C PHE A 53 5.75 8.12 -9.80
N ALA A 54 6.95 8.56 -9.35
CA ALA A 54 8.15 7.73 -9.33
C ALA A 54 8.05 6.50 -8.40
N ASN A 55 7.20 6.53 -7.37
CA ASN A 55 7.14 5.48 -6.35
C ASN A 55 6.05 4.43 -6.55
N ALA A 56 5.09 4.67 -7.43
CA ALA A 56 4.04 3.71 -7.76
C ALA A 56 4.52 2.52 -8.61
N ALA A 57 5.54 2.72 -9.45
CA ALA A 57 6.15 1.63 -10.21
C ALA A 57 6.76 0.55 -9.29
N PHE A 58 7.27 0.94 -8.12
CA PHE A 58 7.83 0.01 -7.14
C PHE A 58 6.75 -0.89 -6.49
N LEU A 59 5.55 -0.33 -6.22
CA LEU A 59 4.41 -1.10 -5.71
C LEU A 59 3.97 -2.15 -6.73
N GLN A 60 4.01 -1.78 -8.01
CA GLN A 60 3.69 -2.69 -9.10
C GLN A 60 4.69 -3.86 -9.15
N ASP A 61 5.99 -3.58 -9.11
CA ASP A 61 7.04 -4.63 -9.14
C ASP A 61 6.93 -5.58 -7.93
N MET A 62 6.70 -5.05 -6.72
CA MET A 62 6.50 -5.87 -5.52
C MET A 62 5.30 -6.81 -5.62
N VAL A 63 4.19 -6.30 -6.17
CA VAL A 63 3.00 -7.11 -6.41
C VAL A 63 3.31 -8.22 -7.42
N TYR A 64 4.05 -7.92 -8.49
CA TYR A 64 4.41 -8.90 -9.51
C TYR A 64 5.33 -10.01 -8.99
N ASP A 65 6.38 -9.65 -8.26
CA ASP A 65 7.31 -10.61 -7.67
C ASP A 65 6.59 -11.58 -6.72
N ARG A 66 5.57 -11.08 -6.01
CA ARG A 66 4.81 -11.89 -5.06
C ARG A 66 3.73 -12.76 -5.74
N ILE A 67 3.14 -12.31 -6.85
CA ILE A 67 2.17 -13.09 -7.65
C ILE A 67 2.83 -14.28 -8.35
N ALA A 68 4.15 -14.23 -8.59
CA ALA A 68 4.91 -15.36 -9.16
C ALA A 68 5.06 -16.57 -8.21
N CYS A 69 4.61 -16.48 -6.96
CA CYS A 69 4.68 -17.55 -5.96
C CYS A 69 3.42 -18.43 -5.93
N GLU A 70 3.54 -19.68 -5.47
CA GLU A 70 2.50 -20.72 -5.46
C GLU A 70 1.21 -20.40 -4.68
N GLN A 71 1.16 -19.29 -3.93
CA GLN A 71 0.00 -18.90 -3.13
C GLN A 71 -0.61 -17.59 -3.65
N PRO A 72 -1.90 -17.59 -4.07
CA PRO A 72 -2.49 -16.44 -4.73
C PRO A 72 -2.78 -15.31 -3.72
N ILE A 73 -2.12 -14.17 -3.92
CA ILE A 73 -2.46 -12.93 -3.26
C ILE A 73 -3.90 -12.56 -3.62
N ARG A 74 -4.68 -12.12 -2.63
CA ARG A 74 -6.05 -11.63 -2.82
C ARG A 74 -6.20 -10.17 -2.40
N HIS A 75 -5.34 -9.72 -1.50
CA HIS A 75 -5.43 -8.40 -0.89
C HIS A 75 -4.05 -7.74 -0.80
N VAL A 76 -4.00 -6.48 -1.22
CA VAL A 76 -2.87 -5.58 -0.98
C VAL A 76 -3.40 -4.42 -0.16
N VAL A 77 -2.77 -4.14 0.99
CA VAL A 77 -3.09 -2.98 1.83
C VAL A 77 -1.92 -2.00 1.77
N LEU A 78 -2.18 -0.76 1.37
CA LEU A 78 -1.23 0.33 1.53
C LEU A 78 -1.48 1.02 2.86
N MET A 79 -0.51 0.90 3.78
CA MET A 79 -0.54 1.57 5.07
C MET A 79 0.01 2.99 4.92
N CYS A 80 -0.87 3.97 5.05
CA CYS A 80 -0.64 5.36 4.69
C CYS A 80 -0.34 6.27 5.90
N SER A 81 0.02 5.74 7.06
CA SER A 81 0.26 6.55 8.28
C SER A 81 1.33 7.64 8.12
N ALA A 82 2.32 7.44 7.24
CA ALA A 82 3.35 8.44 6.94
C ALA A 82 3.07 9.26 5.67
N VAL A 83 2.02 8.93 4.91
CA VAL A 83 1.63 9.66 3.69
C VAL A 83 0.98 10.98 4.10
N ASN A 84 1.68 12.08 3.86
CA ASN A 84 1.17 13.42 4.16
C ASN A 84 0.42 14.05 2.99
N GLU A 85 0.81 13.70 1.77
CA GLU A 85 0.27 14.25 0.53
C GLU A 85 0.22 13.17 -0.57
N ILE A 86 -0.79 13.28 -1.43
CA ILE A 86 -0.93 12.55 -2.69
C ILE A 86 -1.24 13.61 -3.74
N ASP A 87 -0.33 13.86 -4.67
CA ASP A 87 -0.57 14.77 -5.78
C ASP A 87 -1.33 14.08 -6.93
N MET A 88 -1.69 14.82 -7.97
CA MET A 88 -2.45 14.27 -9.10
C MET A 88 -1.69 13.13 -9.81
N SER A 89 -0.36 13.25 -9.93
CA SER A 89 0.45 12.23 -10.61
C SER A 89 0.52 10.92 -9.80
N ALA A 90 0.54 11.03 -8.47
CA ALA A 90 0.47 9.90 -7.56
C ALA A 90 -0.90 9.22 -7.62
N LEU A 91 -1.96 10.01 -7.72
CA LEU A 91 -3.33 9.52 -7.83
C LEU A 91 -3.55 8.72 -9.11
N GLU A 92 -3.16 9.25 -10.26
CA GLU A 92 -3.19 8.54 -11.55
C GLU A 92 -2.43 7.20 -11.47
N SER A 93 -1.32 7.20 -10.74
CA SER A 93 -0.53 5.98 -10.55
C SER A 93 -1.21 4.96 -9.63
N LEU A 94 -1.89 5.42 -8.57
CA LEU A 94 -2.72 4.56 -7.72
C LEU A 94 -3.92 3.98 -8.49
N GLU A 95 -4.53 4.75 -9.37
CA GLU A 95 -5.60 4.30 -10.28
C GLU A 95 -5.08 3.18 -11.20
N ALA A 96 -3.91 3.38 -11.82
CA ALA A 96 -3.27 2.36 -12.65
C ALA A 96 -2.95 1.07 -11.87
N ILE A 97 -2.42 1.19 -10.64
CA ILE A 97 -2.18 0.03 -9.77
C ILE A 97 -3.48 -0.68 -9.43
N ASN A 98 -4.53 0.05 -9.04
CA ASN A 98 -5.83 -0.52 -8.69
C ASN A 98 -6.45 -1.28 -9.87
N HIS A 99 -6.39 -0.72 -11.08
CA HIS A 99 -6.85 -1.40 -12.29
C HIS A 99 -6.04 -2.67 -12.59
N ARG A 100 -4.72 -2.59 -12.47
CA ARG A 100 -3.85 -3.74 -12.74
C ARG A 100 -4.03 -4.87 -11.74
N LEU A 101 -4.19 -4.55 -10.46
CA LEU A 101 -4.53 -5.50 -9.41
C LEU A 101 -5.89 -6.16 -9.66
N ARG A 102 -6.89 -5.36 -10.07
CA ARG A 102 -8.22 -5.88 -10.45
C ARG A 102 -8.14 -6.93 -11.55
N ASP A 103 -7.35 -6.67 -12.58
CA ASP A 103 -7.19 -7.61 -13.72
C ASP A 103 -6.53 -8.93 -13.29
N LEU A 104 -5.75 -8.91 -12.20
CA LEU A 104 -5.15 -10.09 -11.57
C LEU A 104 -6.05 -10.73 -10.50
N GLY A 105 -7.27 -10.21 -10.28
CA GLY A 105 -8.18 -10.69 -9.25
C GLY A 105 -7.75 -10.35 -7.82
N VAL A 106 -6.92 -9.32 -7.65
CA VAL A 106 -6.40 -8.82 -6.38
C VAL A 106 -7.09 -7.49 -6.04
N LYS A 107 -7.46 -7.29 -4.77
CA LYS A 107 -8.08 -6.04 -4.30
C LYS A 107 -7.05 -5.11 -3.65
N LEU A 108 -7.10 -3.83 -4.01
CA LEU A 108 -6.32 -2.77 -3.37
C LEU A 108 -7.12 -2.12 -2.24
N HIS A 109 -6.52 -2.06 -1.06
CA HIS A 109 -7.07 -1.42 0.13
C HIS A 109 -6.11 -0.34 0.63
N LEU A 110 -6.64 0.63 1.36
CA LEU A 110 -5.85 1.64 2.07
C LEU A 110 -6.10 1.54 3.57
N SER A 111 -5.13 1.91 4.39
CA SER A 111 -5.32 2.09 5.84
C SER A 111 -4.64 3.36 6.33
N GLU A 112 -5.15 3.92 7.43
CA GLU A 112 -4.53 5.06 8.14
C GLU A 112 -4.34 6.31 7.25
N VAL A 113 -5.25 6.51 6.28
CA VAL A 113 -5.24 7.69 5.41
C VAL A 113 -5.56 8.94 6.22
N LYS A 114 -4.65 9.92 6.22
CA LYS A 114 -4.84 11.18 6.95
C LYS A 114 -6.01 11.99 6.40
N GLY A 115 -6.70 12.73 7.26
CA GLY A 115 -7.87 13.55 6.89
C GLY A 115 -7.65 14.44 5.66
N PRO A 116 -6.60 15.28 5.61
CA PRO A 116 -6.33 16.11 4.43
C PRO A 116 -6.12 15.32 3.14
N VAL A 117 -5.50 14.14 3.22
CA VAL A 117 -5.31 13.24 2.07
C VAL A 117 -6.64 12.65 1.63
N MET A 118 -7.44 12.16 2.58
CA MET A 118 -8.78 11.63 2.34
C MET A 118 -9.69 12.65 1.66
N ASP A 119 -9.64 13.92 2.08
CA ASP A 119 -10.43 14.99 1.47
C ASP A 119 -10.05 15.21 0.00
N ARG A 120 -8.77 15.10 -0.35
CA ARG A 120 -8.31 15.15 -1.75
C ARG A 120 -8.79 13.94 -2.56
N LEU A 121 -8.72 12.74 -1.99
CA LEU A 121 -9.21 11.53 -2.65
C LEU A 121 -10.71 11.61 -2.94
N LYS A 122 -11.51 12.17 -2.02
CA LYS A 122 -12.96 12.40 -2.21
C LYS A 122 -13.29 13.39 -3.33
N CYS A 123 -12.37 14.30 -3.67
CA CYS A 123 -12.53 15.20 -4.80
C CYS A 123 -12.25 14.54 -6.16
N SER A 124 -11.82 13.27 -6.16
CA SER A 124 -11.51 12.49 -7.35
C SER A 124 -12.46 11.29 -7.51
N HIS A 125 -12.35 10.58 -8.64
CA HIS A 125 -13.06 9.32 -8.86
C HIS A 125 -12.42 8.09 -8.21
N PHE A 126 -11.18 8.20 -7.72
CA PHE A 126 -10.40 7.06 -7.25
C PHE A 126 -11.11 6.21 -6.19
N LEU A 127 -11.77 6.82 -5.19
CA LEU A 127 -12.48 6.08 -4.16
C LEU A 127 -13.68 5.30 -4.69
N ASN A 128 -14.29 5.75 -5.78
CA ASN A 128 -15.40 5.02 -6.42
C ASN A 128 -14.88 3.82 -7.21
N ASP A 129 -13.68 3.92 -7.79
CA ASP A 129 -13.07 2.88 -8.58
C ASP A 129 -12.23 1.89 -7.75
N LEU A 130 -11.95 2.23 -6.48
CA LEU A 130 -11.18 1.41 -5.56
C LEU A 130 -11.82 0.02 -5.40
N THR A 131 -11.03 -1.02 -5.65
CA THR A 131 -11.51 -2.41 -5.65
C THR A 131 -11.67 -3.02 -4.26
N GLY A 132 -10.99 -2.43 -3.27
CA GLY A 132 -11.07 -2.79 -1.85
C GLY A 132 -11.71 -1.70 -1.01
N GLN A 133 -11.22 -1.53 0.21
CA GLN A 133 -11.78 -0.64 1.23
C GLN A 133 -10.71 0.30 1.79
N VAL A 134 -11.15 1.40 2.39
CA VAL A 134 -10.29 2.25 3.22
C VAL A 134 -10.60 1.97 4.69
N PHE A 135 -9.61 1.46 5.40
CA PHE A 135 -9.69 1.14 6.82
C PHE A 135 -9.16 2.29 7.68
N LEU A 136 -9.74 2.45 8.88
CA LEU A 136 -9.28 3.46 9.83
C LEU A 136 -7.90 3.11 10.39
N SER A 137 -7.69 1.84 10.78
CA SER A 137 -6.42 1.33 11.30
C SER A 137 -5.87 0.18 10.44
N GLN A 138 -4.55 0.00 10.48
CA GLN A 138 -3.92 -1.15 9.82
C GLN A 138 -4.32 -2.48 10.48
N PHE A 139 -4.58 -2.47 11.79
CA PHE A 139 -5.02 -3.66 12.51
C PHE A 139 -6.41 -4.12 12.05
N ASP A 140 -7.36 -3.20 11.89
CA ASP A 140 -8.70 -3.51 11.38
C ASP A 140 -8.64 -4.12 9.97
N ALA A 141 -7.80 -3.55 9.09
CA ALA A 141 -7.56 -4.08 7.76
C ALA A 141 -7.05 -5.52 7.84
N PHE A 142 -6.05 -5.77 8.69
CA PHE A 142 -5.45 -7.10 8.85
C PHE A 142 -6.44 -8.14 9.39
N GLN A 143 -7.22 -7.78 10.42
CA GLN A 143 -8.23 -8.69 10.98
C GLN A 143 -9.39 -8.97 10.01
N SER A 144 -9.75 -7.99 9.18
CA SER A 144 -10.84 -8.13 8.20
C SER A 144 -10.44 -8.96 6.98
N LEU A 145 -9.16 -8.93 6.60
CA LEU A 145 -8.65 -9.50 5.35
C LEU A 145 -7.84 -10.79 5.53
N LYS A 146 -7.51 -11.18 6.78
CA LYS A 146 -6.90 -12.47 7.05
C LYS A 146 -7.83 -13.61 6.62
N PRO A 147 -7.30 -14.78 6.22
CA PRO A 147 -8.11 -15.95 5.94
C PRO A 147 -8.99 -16.29 7.14
N GLN A 148 -10.28 -16.50 6.90
CA GLN A 148 -11.14 -17.09 7.92
C GLN A 148 -10.71 -18.54 8.10
N GLN A 149 -10.32 -18.92 9.32
CA GLN A 149 -10.24 -20.33 9.68
C GLN A 149 -11.67 -20.88 9.60
N ILE A 150 -11.88 -21.79 8.64
CA ILE A 150 -13.07 -22.65 8.59
C ILE A 150 -12.94 -23.69 9.69
#